data_AF-A0A9X1UHZ6-F1
#
_entry.id   AF-A0A9X1UHZ6-F1
#
_cell.length_a   1.000
_cell.length_b   1.000
_cell.length_c   1.000
_cell.angle_alpha   90.00
_cell.angle_beta   90.00
_cell.angle_gamma   90.00
#
_symmetry.space_group_name_H-M   'P 1'
#
loop_
_entity.id
_entity.type
_entity.pdbx_description
1 polymer ?
#
loop_
_entity_poly.entity_id
_entity_poly.type
_entity_poly.pdbx_seq_one_letter_code
_entity_poly.pdbx_strand_id
1 'polypeptide(L)' 'MSSITGTSRAGSPRTGHEHVYTINGSRLRDVLVDGQWITVSVSEPAPQRVAA' A
#
# COMPACT_ATOMS: atom_id res chain seq x y z
N MET A 1 -12.87 -0.64 -23.27
CA MET A 1 -11.81 0.27 -22.78
C MET A 1 -12.22 0.76 -21.42
N SER A 2 -11.42 0.54 -20.38
CA SER A 2 -11.69 1.05 -19.04
C SER A 2 -10.80 2.26 -18.81
N SER A 3 -11.38 3.40 -18.42
CA SER A 3 -10.65 4.60 -18.02
C SER A 3 -10.62 4.71 -16.49
N ILE A 4 -9.52 5.21 -15.94
CA ILE A 4 -9.40 5.53 -14.52
C ILE A 4 -9.23 7.04 -14.41
N THR A 5 -10.12 7.68 -13.66
CA THR A 5 -10.04 9.12 -13.34
C THR A 5 -9.48 9.27 -11.94
N GLY A 6 -8.31 9.90 -11.81
CA GLY A 6 -7.69 10.23 -10.53
C GLY A 6 -7.64 11.73 -10.31
N THR A 7 -7.76 12.16 -9.05
CA THR A 7 -7.51 13.54 -8.63
C THR A 7 -6.37 13.53 -7.61
N SER A 8 -5.38 14.40 -7.79
CA SER A 8 -4.32 14.61 -6.81
C SER A 8 -4.62 15.85 -5.98
N ARG A 9 -4.45 15.75 -4.67
CA ARG A 9 -4.41 16.89 -3.76
C ARG A 9 -3.04 16.89 -3.10
N ALA A 10 -2.44 18.07 -2.92
CA ALA A 10 -1.23 18.18 -2.11
C ALA A 10 -1.54 17.66 -0.70
N GLY A 11 -1.04 16.46 -0.39
CA GLY A 11 -1.10 15.87 0.94
C GLY A 11 0.05 16.40 1.78
N SER A 12 -0.10 16.32 3.10
CA SER A 12 1.04 16.52 4.00
C SER A 12 2.18 15.60 3.59
N PRO A 13 3.45 16.06 3.64
CA PRO A 13 4.60 15.19 3.42
C PRO A 13 4.43 13.93 4.27
N ARG A 14 4.59 12.75 3.66
CA ARG A 14 4.50 11.48 4.39
C ARG A 14 5.52 11.52 5.53
N THR A 15 5.04 11.55 6.76
CA THR A 15 5.89 11.40 7.95
C THR A 15 5.95 9.93 8.32
N GLY A 16 7.14 9.47 8.74
CA GLY A 16 7.39 8.06 9.09
C GLY A 16 7.94 7.21 7.94
N HIS A 17 8.05 5.90 8.19
CA HIS A 17 8.62 4.91 7.26
C HIS A 17 7.57 4.03 6.56
N GLU A 18 6.29 4.22 6.89
CA GLU A 18 5.21 3.36 6.42
C GLU A 18 3.88 4.13 6.32
N HIS A 19 3.12 3.92 5.26
CA HIS A 19 1.76 4.40 5.07
C HIS A 19 0.85 3.30 4.52
N VAL A 20 -0.38 3.17 5.03
CA VAL A 20 -1.35 2.15 4.58
C VAL A 20 -2.63 2.84 4.11
N TYR A 21 -3.14 2.46 2.96
CA TYR A 21 -4.33 3.05 2.35
C TYR A 21 -5.07 2.05 1.45
N THR A 22 -6.29 2.41 1.04
CA THR A 22 -7.14 1.57 0.18
C THR A 22 -7.42 2.29 -1.13
N ILE A 23 -7.12 1.64 -2.26
CA ILE A 23 -7.48 2.11 -3.61
C ILE A 23 -8.32 1.04 -4.28
N ASN A 24 -9.52 1.39 -4.73
CA ASN A 24 -10.43 0.49 -5.46
C ASN A 24 -10.69 -0.85 -4.72
N GLY A 25 -10.77 -0.83 -3.39
CA GLY A 25 -10.95 -2.03 -2.56
C GLY A 25 -9.67 -2.81 -2.26
N SER A 26 -8.55 -2.48 -2.91
CA SER A 26 -7.25 -3.10 -2.64
C SER A 26 -6.52 -2.33 -1.54
N ARG A 27 -6.07 -3.04 -0.51
CA ARG A 27 -5.23 -2.49 0.55
C ARG A 27 -3.77 -2.44 0.09
N LEU A 28 -3.18 -1.26 0.12
CA LEU A 28 -1.81 -0.99 -0.28
C LEU A 28 -1.02 -0.44 0.91
N ARG A 29 0.28 -0.71 0.92
CA ARG A 29 1.22 -0.19 1.90
C ARG A 29 2.40 0.43 1.15
N ASP A 30 2.70 1.68 1.43
CA ASP A 30 3.96 2.31 1.01
C ASP A 30 4.97 2.16 2.14
N VAL A 31 6.17 1.65 1.84
CA VAL A 31 7.30 1.55 2.77
C VAL A 31 8.50 2.31 2.23
N LEU A 32 9.20 3.00 3.11
CA LEU A 32 10.44 3.70 2.79
C LEU A 32 11.63 2.75 2.98
N VAL A 33 12.26 2.34 1.88
CA VAL A 33 13.43 1.45 1.86
C VAL A 33 14.57 2.22 1.19
N ASP A 34 15.69 2.39 1.89
CA ASP A 34 16.87 3.11 1.39
C ASP A 34 16.57 4.52 0.83
N GLY A 35 15.61 5.23 1.44
CA GLY A 35 15.18 6.56 1.00
C GLY A 35 14.23 6.56 -0.20
N GLN A 36 13.85 5.39 -0.72
CA GLN A 36 12.89 5.23 -1.81
C GLN A 36 11.56 4.65 -1.31
N TRP A 37 10.45 5.23 -1.75
CA TRP A 37 9.12 4.71 -1.47
C TRP A 37 8.80 3.52 -2.38
N ILE A 38 8.38 2.40 -1.79
CA ILE A 38 7.94 1.20 -2.48
C ILE A 38 6.50 0.90 -2.07
N THR A 39 5.61 0.74 -3.05
CA THR A 39 4.21 0.33 -2.82
C THR A 39 4.10 -1.19 -2.91
N VAL A 40 3.54 -1.82 -1.88
CA VAL A 40 3.27 -3.26 -1.81
C VAL A 40 1.78 -3.53 -1.60
N SER A 41 1.27 -4.59 -2.23
CA SER A 41 -0.07 -5.10 -1.97
C SER A 41 -0.11 -5.79 -0.61
N VAL A 42 -1.08 -5.45 0.22
CA VAL A 42 -1.29 -6.10 1.51
C VAL A 42 -2.29 -7.23 1.32
N SER A 43 -1.79 -8.46 1.25
CA SER A 43 -2.63 -9.65 1.42
C SER A 43 -2.77 -9.96 2.90
N GLU A 44 -3.91 -10.53 3.30
CA GLU A 44 -4.01 -11.14 4.63
C GLU A 44 -2.89 -12.20 4.80
N PRO A 45 -2.30 -12.33 6.00
CA PRO A 45 -1.31 -13.37 6.24
C PRO A 45 -1.91 -14.72 5.88
N ALA A 46 -1.23 -15.46 5.00
CA ALA A 46 -1.65 -16.80 4.64
C ALA A 46 -1.83 -17.63 5.92
N PRO A 47 -2.88 -18.48 6.01
CA PRO A 47 -3.06 -19.34 7.17
C PRO A 47 -1.76 -20.11 7.40
N GLN A 48 -1.17 -19.93 8.58
CA GLN A 48 0.02 -20.68 8.96
C GLN A 48 -0.38 -22.15 8.98
N ARG A 49 0.05 -22.92 7.97
CA ARG A 49 -0.04 -24.38 8.03
C ARG A 49 0.84 -24.82 9.19
N VAL A 50 0.23 -25.02 10.35
CA VAL A 50 0.87 -25.72 11.46
C VAL A 50 1.05 -27.15 10.98
N ALA A 51 2.28 -27.52 10.62
CA ALA A 51 2.63 -28.91 10.42
C ALA A 51 2.53 -29.60 11.79
N ALA A 52 1.64 -30.59 11.88
CA ALA A 52 1.50 -31.47 13.03
C ALA A 52 2.60 -32.53 13.05
#